data_AF-A0A532E820-F1
#
_entry.id   AF-A0A532E820-F1
#
_cell.length_a   1.000
_cell.length_b   1.000
_cell.length_c   1.000
_cell.angle_alpha   90.00
_cell.angle_beta   90.00
_cell.angle_gamma   90.00
#
_symmetry.space_group_name_H-M   'P 1'
#
loop_
_entity.id
_entity.type
_entity.pdbx_description
1 polymer ?
#
loop_
_entity_poly.entity_id
_entity_poly.type
_entity_poly.pdbx_seq_one_letter_code
_entity_poly.pdbx_strand_id
1 'polypeptide(L)'
;MKLRKGSQDATGLTFGIVASKFNKFVTSRLLTECVKALTKAGVTDEAIEVVRVPGAFEIPLVARQLARSGRFDAVICLGAVIRGDTPHFEYISTEVSRGILQASMDSNIPVIFGVLTTDTVAQAIERADPEKLNRGADAAKTAIEMVNVMRLLKKERSGEAPQPATPSRRAGRSAARPKR
;
A
#
# COMPACT_ATOMS: atom_id res chain seq x y z
N MET A 1 21.74 17.29 -8.11
CA MET A 1 20.99 16.08 -7.71
C MET A 1 19.69 16.52 -7.06
N LYS A 2 18.52 15.95 -7.41
CA LYS A 2 17.24 16.25 -6.75
C LYS A 2 16.84 15.07 -5.86
N LEU A 3 16.83 15.28 -4.54
CA LEU A 3 16.47 14.27 -3.53
C LEU A 3 15.02 14.48 -3.07
N ARG A 4 14.23 13.41 -2.98
CA ARG A 4 12.90 13.42 -2.36
C ARG A 4 12.88 12.44 -1.21
N LYS A 5 12.33 12.87 -0.08
CA LYS A 5 12.21 12.08 1.15
C LYS A 5 10.79 12.21 1.66
N GLY A 6 10.12 11.09 1.92
CA GLY A 6 8.80 11.09 2.53
C GLY A 6 8.89 11.52 4.01
N SER A 7 7.86 12.20 4.50
CA SER A 7 7.70 12.46 5.93
C SER A 7 7.03 11.27 6.62
N GLN A 8 7.09 11.26 7.96
CA GLN A 8 6.40 10.30 8.82
C GLN A 8 5.09 10.87 9.40
N ASP A 9 4.57 11.94 8.81
CA ASP A 9 3.24 12.49 9.15
C ASP A 9 2.17 11.78 8.33
N ALA A 10 1.16 11.27 9.02
CA ALA A 10 0.05 10.52 8.46
C ALA A 10 -1.31 11.18 8.71
N THR A 11 -1.32 12.43 9.18
CA THR A 11 -2.55 13.17 9.46
C THR A 11 -3.40 13.28 8.20
N GLY A 12 -4.66 12.83 8.29
CA GLY A 12 -5.61 12.84 7.18
C GLY A 12 -5.36 11.79 6.09
N LEU A 13 -4.51 10.78 6.34
CA LEU A 13 -4.35 9.62 5.47
C LEU A 13 -5.31 8.49 5.84
N THR A 14 -5.73 7.69 4.85
CA THR A 14 -6.54 6.47 5.08
C THR A 14 -5.78 5.19 4.71
N PHE A 15 -5.91 4.15 5.52
CA PHE A 15 -5.17 2.89 5.36
C PHE A 15 -6.08 1.67 5.38
N GLY A 16 -5.86 0.78 4.42
CA GLY A 16 -6.41 -0.57 4.45
C GLY A 16 -5.38 -1.54 5.02
N ILE A 17 -5.77 -2.43 5.93
CA ILE A 17 -4.89 -3.45 6.49
C ILE A 17 -5.50 -4.82 6.20
N VAL A 18 -4.73 -5.71 5.60
CA VAL A 18 -5.12 -7.12 5.42
C VAL A 18 -4.25 -7.97 6.34
N ALA A 19 -4.86 -8.66 7.30
CA ALA A 19 -4.14 -9.45 8.29
C ALA A 19 -4.60 -10.90 8.35
N SER A 20 -3.68 -11.85 8.17
CA SER A 20 -4.02 -13.28 8.26
C SER A 20 -4.40 -13.70 9.69
N LYS A 21 -5.28 -14.69 9.82
CA LYS A 21 -5.65 -15.32 11.10
C LYS A 21 -4.68 -16.43 11.49
N PHE A 22 -4.12 -17.14 10.51
CA PHE A 22 -3.09 -18.15 10.75
C PHE A 22 -1.84 -17.55 11.41
N ASN A 23 -1.18 -18.33 12.28
CA ASN A 23 -0.10 -17.87 13.16
C ASN A 23 -0.49 -16.68 14.07
N LYS A 24 -1.70 -16.73 14.65
CA LYS A 24 -2.33 -15.66 15.44
C LYS A 24 -1.42 -15.05 16.52
N PHE A 25 -0.59 -15.86 17.17
CA PHE A 25 0.34 -15.40 18.22
C PHE A 25 1.39 -14.41 17.71
N VAL A 26 1.71 -14.46 16.40
CA VAL A 26 2.57 -13.51 15.69
C VAL A 26 1.71 -12.42 15.05
N THR A 27 0.72 -12.80 14.23
CA THR A 27 0.00 -11.84 13.37
C THR A 27 -0.85 -10.85 14.15
N SER A 28 -1.34 -11.23 15.33
CA SER A 28 -2.03 -10.28 16.22
C SER A 28 -1.09 -9.21 16.75
N ARG A 29 0.16 -9.57 17.07
CA ARG A 29 1.16 -8.60 17.55
C ARG A 29 1.60 -7.65 16.43
N LEU A 30 1.78 -8.16 15.21
CA LEU A 30 2.05 -7.32 14.04
C LEU A 30 0.92 -6.32 13.80
N LEU A 31 -0.34 -6.78 13.86
CA LEU A 31 -1.50 -5.91 13.68
C LEU A 31 -1.57 -4.83 14.76
N THR A 32 -1.43 -5.21 16.03
CA THR A 32 -1.48 -4.26 17.16
C THR A 32 -0.43 -3.16 17.00
N GLU A 33 0.81 -3.53 16.72
CA GLU A 33 1.89 -2.53 16.59
C GLU A 33 1.81 -1.73 15.28
N CYS A 34 1.26 -2.31 14.21
CA CYS A 34 0.94 -1.56 12.99
C CYS A 34 -0.08 -0.46 13.26
N VAL A 35 -1.20 -0.79 13.92
CA VAL A 35 -2.26 0.18 14.24
C VAL A 35 -1.72 1.25 15.19
N LYS A 36 -1.00 0.87 16.26
CA LYS A 36 -0.36 1.83 17.18
C LYS A 36 0.59 2.79 16.47
N ALA A 37 1.38 2.30 15.51
CA ALA A 37 2.29 3.15 14.75
C ALA A 37 1.55 4.14 13.85
N LEU A 38 0.45 3.73 13.20
CA LEU A 38 -0.40 4.62 12.40
C LEU A 38 -1.07 5.69 13.28
N THR A 39 -1.68 5.31 14.39
CA THR A 39 -2.38 6.26 15.27
C THR A 39 -1.42 7.25 15.91
N LYS A 40 -0.23 6.79 16.34
CA LYS A 40 0.84 7.67 16.82
C LYS A 40 1.31 8.68 15.76
N ALA A 41 1.17 8.36 14.47
CA ALA A 41 1.51 9.25 13.36
C ALA A 41 0.36 10.17 12.91
N GLY A 42 -0.78 10.17 13.61
CA GLY A 42 -1.91 11.08 13.37
C GLY A 42 -3.07 10.50 12.56
N VAL A 43 -3.07 9.20 12.27
CA VAL A 43 -4.21 8.51 11.64
C VAL A 43 -5.31 8.29 12.67
N THR A 44 -6.57 8.61 12.35
CA THR A 44 -7.70 8.32 13.25
C THR A 44 -8.15 6.87 13.10
N ASP A 45 -8.80 6.32 14.13
CA ASP A 45 -9.24 4.92 14.11
C ASP A 45 -10.23 4.65 12.95
N GLU A 46 -11.07 5.63 12.61
CA GLU A 46 -12.05 5.53 11.51
C GLU A 46 -11.39 5.53 10.13
N ALA A 47 -10.16 6.04 10.03
CA ALA A 47 -9.38 6.06 8.79
C ALA A 47 -8.61 4.74 8.56
N ILE A 48 -8.73 3.77 9.48
CA ILE A 48 -8.07 2.46 9.39
C ILE A 48 -9.14 1.37 9.23
N GLU A 49 -9.11 0.67 8.10
CA GLU A 49 -9.96 -0.52 7.90
C GLU A 49 -9.12 -1.79 7.97
N VAL A 50 -9.50 -2.73 8.84
CA VAL A 50 -8.81 -4.02 9.00
C VAL A 50 -9.66 -5.16 8.45
N VAL A 51 -9.14 -5.88 7.46
CA VAL A 51 -9.75 -7.09 6.89
C VAL A 51 -8.97 -8.33 7.33
N ARG A 52 -9.65 -9.24 8.03
CA ARG A 52 -9.06 -10.50 8.52
C ARG A 52 -9.31 -11.65 7.57
N VAL A 53 -8.24 -12.21 7.00
CA VAL A 53 -8.30 -13.35 6.06
C VAL A 53 -7.83 -14.66 6.72
N PRO A 54 -8.20 -15.85 6.20
CA PRO A 54 -7.82 -17.13 6.79
C PRO A 54 -6.29 -17.30 6.92
N GLY A 55 -5.57 -17.31 5.80
CA GLY A 55 -4.12 -17.50 5.74
C GLY A 55 -3.40 -16.36 5.00
N ALA A 56 -2.09 -16.49 4.87
CA ALA A 56 -1.29 -15.52 4.12
C ALA A 56 -1.60 -15.55 2.62
N PHE A 57 -2.01 -16.72 2.10
CA PHE A 57 -2.27 -16.94 0.67
C PHE A 57 -3.45 -16.13 0.13
N GLU A 58 -4.43 -15.78 0.97
CA GLU A 58 -5.56 -14.94 0.59
C GLU A 58 -5.25 -13.44 0.63
N ILE A 59 -4.12 -13.03 1.25
CA ILE A 59 -3.75 -11.62 1.40
C ILE A 59 -3.70 -10.88 0.06
N PRO A 60 -3.01 -11.37 -0.99
CA PRO A 60 -2.89 -10.66 -2.26
C PRO A 60 -4.22 -10.28 -2.90
N LEU A 61 -5.20 -11.19 -2.89
CA LEU A 61 -6.51 -10.96 -3.50
C LEU A 61 -7.24 -9.81 -2.81
N VAL A 62 -7.28 -9.84 -1.47
CA VAL A 62 -7.95 -8.81 -0.68
C VAL A 62 -7.18 -7.49 -0.75
N ALA A 63 -5.85 -7.52 -0.71
CA ALA A 63 -5.02 -6.33 -0.82
C ALA A 63 -5.26 -5.61 -2.15
N ARG A 64 -5.33 -6.36 -3.26
CA ARG A 64 -5.68 -5.83 -4.58
C ARG A 64 -7.06 -5.20 -4.60
N GLN A 65 -8.06 -5.83 -3.96
CA GLN A 65 -9.42 -5.30 -3.89
C GLN A 65 -9.47 -3.98 -3.11
N LEU A 66 -8.81 -3.91 -1.95
CA LEU A 66 -8.73 -2.68 -1.17
C LEU A 66 -8.00 -1.59 -1.94
N ALA A 67 -6.86 -1.91 -2.55
CA ALA A 67 -6.03 -0.93 -3.23
C ALA A 67 -6.70 -0.33 -4.47
N ARG A 68 -7.52 -1.12 -5.18
CA ARG A 68 -8.31 -0.65 -6.33
C ARG A 68 -9.62 0.05 -5.97
N SER A 69 -10.03 0.02 -4.70
CA SER A 69 -11.30 0.63 -4.26
C SER A 69 -11.29 2.16 -4.33
N GLY A 70 -10.11 2.79 -4.38
CA GLY A 70 -9.96 4.25 -4.34
C GLY A 70 -10.22 4.87 -2.95
N ARG A 71 -10.44 4.06 -1.91
CA ARG A 71 -10.75 4.53 -0.54
C ARG A 71 -9.51 4.76 0.33
N PHE A 72 -8.36 4.23 -0.07
CA PHE A 72 -7.15 4.19 0.77
C PHE A 72 -5.98 4.88 0.07
N ASP A 73 -5.17 5.58 0.86
CA ASP A 73 -3.89 6.10 0.41
C ASP A 73 -2.82 5.00 0.30
N ALA A 74 -2.90 3.96 1.14
CA ALA A 74 -2.06 2.77 1.07
C ALA A 74 -2.73 1.52 1.67
N VAL A 75 -2.23 0.35 1.30
CA VAL A 75 -2.64 -0.93 1.90
C VAL A 75 -1.45 -1.61 2.57
N ILE A 76 -1.65 -2.18 3.75
CA ILE A 76 -0.62 -2.89 4.53
C ILE A 76 -1.00 -4.36 4.65
N CYS A 77 -0.11 -5.24 4.21
CA CYS A 77 -0.31 -6.69 4.24
C CYS A 77 0.45 -7.30 5.41
N LEU A 78 -0.25 -7.89 6.38
CA LEU A 78 0.33 -8.48 7.58
C LEU A 78 0.07 -9.99 7.63
N GLY A 79 1.12 -10.76 7.84
CA GLY A 79 1.01 -12.21 7.94
C GLY A 79 2.27 -12.86 8.46
N ALA A 80 2.22 -14.18 8.65
CA ALA A 80 3.40 -14.96 8.99
C ALA A 80 3.29 -16.34 8.33
N VAL A 81 4.31 -16.68 7.55
CA VAL A 81 4.55 -17.99 6.95
C VAL A 81 5.81 -18.53 7.62
N ILE A 82 5.66 -19.63 8.35
CA ILE A 82 6.74 -20.24 9.13
C ILE A 82 7.03 -21.60 8.49
N ARG A 83 8.31 -21.90 8.26
CA ARG A 83 8.74 -23.15 7.62
C ARG A 83 8.29 -24.35 8.45
N GLY A 84 7.76 -25.36 7.75
CA GLY A 84 7.47 -26.69 8.29
C GLY A 84 8.25 -27.75 7.51
N ASP A 85 7.77 -28.99 7.55
CA ASP A 85 8.51 -30.15 7.02
C ASP A 85 8.39 -30.35 5.50
N THR A 86 7.51 -29.59 4.85
CA THR A 86 7.23 -29.74 3.42
C THR A 86 7.53 -28.46 2.65
N PRO A 87 7.68 -28.55 1.31
CA PRO A 87 7.88 -27.38 0.45
C PRO A 87 6.72 -26.36 0.43
N HIS A 88 5.65 -26.59 1.20
CA HIS A 88 4.49 -25.70 1.26
C HIS A 88 4.90 -24.27 1.63
N PHE A 89 5.90 -24.11 2.50
CA PHE A 89 6.43 -22.80 2.88
C PHE A 89 6.89 -21.98 1.66
N GLU A 90 7.65 -22.59 0.75
CA GLU A 90 8.22 -21.95 -0.42
C GLU A 90 7.14 -21.49 -1.38
N TYR A 91 6.15 -22.34 -1.66
CA TYR A 91 5.04 -21.99 -2.54
C TYR A 91 4.21 -20.84 -1.97
N ILE A 92 3.86 -20.90 -0.68
CA ILE A 92 3.05 -19.85 -0.05
C ILE A 92 3.84 -18.53 0.03
N SER A 93 5.07 -18.55 0.54
CA SER A 93 5.89 -17.32 0.69
C SER A 93 6.18 -16.65 -0.66
N THR A 94 6.47 -17.44 -1.70
CA THR A 94 6.73 -16.93 -3.05
C THR A 94 5.49 -16.31 -3.68
N GLU A 95 4.35 -17.01 -3.68
CA GLU A 95 3.14 -16.50 -4.33
C GLU A 95 2.53 -15.33 -3.57
N VAL A 96 2.63 -15.29 -2.23
CA VAL A 96 2.15 -14.16 -1.43
C VAL A 96 2.97 -12.91 -1.71
N SER A 97 4.31 -13.01 -1.73
CA SER A 97 5.18 -11.87 -2.05
C SER A 97 4.96 -11.37 -3.48
N ARG A 98 4.86 -12.28 -4.46
CA ARG A 98 4.55 -11.94 -5.86
C ARG A 98 3.18 -11.28 -5.99
N GLY A 99 2.15 -11.84 -5.36
CA GLY A 99 0.79 -11.33 -5.45
C GLY A 99 0.65 -9.94 -4.82
N ILE A 100 1.33 -9.67 -3.71
CA ILE A 100 1.35 -8.34 -3.08
C ILE A 100 2.05 -7.32 -3.98
N LEU A 101 3.18 -7.69 -4.58
CA LEU A 101 3.85 -6.84 -5.57
C LEU A 101 2.93 -6.52 -6.75
N GLN A 102 2.26 -7.54 -7.32
CA GLN A 102 1.32 -7.33 -8.42
C GLN A 102 0.16 -6.41 -8.01
N ALA A 103 -0.39 -6.59 -6.80
CA ALA A 103 -1.42 -5.72 -6.28
C ALA A 103 -0.95 -4.25 -6.25
N SER A 104 0.29 -3.99 -5.80
CA SER A 104 0.87 -2.65 -5.78
C SER A 104 1.04 -2.04 -7.17
N MET A 105 1.51 -2.84 -8.13
CA MET A 105 1.73 -2.37 -9.51
C MET A 105 0.41 -2.08 -10.22
N ASP A 106 -0.66 -2.79 -9.87
CA ASP A 106 -2.00 -2.62 -10.44
C ASP A 106 -2.77 -1.41 -9.84
N SER A 107 -2.42 -0.93 -8.64
CA SER A 107 -3.30 -0.06 -7.85
C SER A 107 -2.91 1.42 -7.73
N ASN A 108 -1.78 1.86 -8.31
CA ASN A 108 -1.28 3.26 -8.23
C ASN A 108 -1.13 3.84 -6.81
N ILE A 109 -1.24 2.99 -5.79
CA ILE A 109 -1.01 3.30 -4.38
C ILE A 109 -0.06 2.25 -3.79
N PRO A 110 0.73 2.60 -2.75
CA PRO A 110 1.62 1.65 -2.12
C PRO A 110 0.85 0.46 -1.49
N VAL A 111 1.30 -0.76 -1.76
CA VAL A 111 0.88 -1.96 -1.04
C VAL A 111 2.09 -2.55 -0.34
N ILE A 112 2.10 -2.50 1.00
CA ILE A 112 3.28 -2.80 1.82
C ILE A 112 3.34 -4.27 2.20
N PHE A 113 4.50 -4.88 1.99
CA PHE A 113 4.79 -6.26 2.36
C PHE A 113 5.25 -6.38 3.82
N GLY A 114 4.31 -6.68 4.73
CA GLY A 114 4.56 -6.97 6.15
C GLY A 114 4.29 -8.43 6.51
N VAL A 115 4.51 -9.35 5.58
CA VAL A 115 4.38 -10.80 5.81
C VAL A 115 5.73 -11.38 6.22
N LEU A 116 5.79 -11.95 7.42
CA LEU A 116 7.00 -12.63 7.89
C LEU A 116 7.18 -13.96 7.18
N THR A 117 8.39 -14.23 6.71
CA THR A 117 8.82 -15.49 6.11
C THR A 117 10.04 -15.97 6.89
N THR A 118 9.84 -16.95 7.77
CA THR A 118 10.84 -17.35 8.77
C THR A 118 11.01 -18.86 8.82
N ASP A 119 12.23 -19.32 9.09
CA ASP A 119 12.54 -20.73 9.21
C ASP A 119 12.06 -21.33 10.54
N THR A 120 11.96 -20.50 11.58
CA THR A 120 11.56 -20.98 12.91
C THR A 120 10.50 -20.09 13.56
N VAL A 121 9.74 -20.69 14.49
CA VAL A 121 8.77 -19.97 15.33
C VAL A 121 9.45 -18.89 16.17
N ALA A 122 10.66 -19.16 16.68
CA ALA A 122 11.41 -18.19 17.48
C ALA A 122 11.76 -16.92 16.69
N GLN A 123 12.19 -17.07 15.43
CA GLN A 123 12.44 -15.94 14.52
C GLN A 123 11.18 -15.11 14.28
N ALA A 124 10.01 -15.76 14.15
CA ALA A 124 8.73 -15.09 13.94
C ALA A 124 8.30 -14.29 15.18
N ILE A 125 8.50 -14.85 16.38
CA ILE A 125 8.20 -14.18 17.65
C ILE A 125 9.10 -12.95 17.82
N GLU A 126 10.40 -13.10 17.58
CA GLU A 126 11.38 -12.00 17.68
C GLU A 126 11.03 -10.82 16.76
N ARG A 127 10.56 -11.10 15.54
CA ARG A 127 10.17 -10.10 14.53
C ARG A 127 8.78 -9.49 14.75
N ALA A 128 8.05 -9.99 15.74
CA ALA A 128 6.78 -9.46 16.18
C ALA A 128 6.86 -8.98 17.65
N ASP A 129 8.06 -8.81 18.18
CA ASP A 129 8.32 -8.34 19.54
C ASP A 129 8.21 -6.80 19.58
N PRO A 130 7.23 -6.24 20.32
CA PRO A 130 7.02 -4.79 20.39
C PRO A 130 8.22 -4.02 20.97
N GLU A 131 9.03 -4.65 21.84
CA GLU A 131 10.12 -3.99 22.55
C GLU A 131 11.46 -4.07 21.79
N LYS A 132 11.54 -4.91 20.74
CA LYS A 132 12.77 -5.15 19.98
C LYS A 132 12.60 -4.79 18.52
N LEU A 133 11.95 -5.70 17.79
CA LEU A 133 11.80 -5.68 16.34
C LEU A 133 10.35 -6.04 16.05
N ASN A 134 9.54 -5.04 15.71
CA ASN A 134 8.17 -5.29 15.28
C ASN A 134 7.98 -4.87 13.82
N ARG A 135 7.92 -5.87 12.94
CA ARG A 135 7.73 -5.66 11.51
C ARG A 135 6.35 -5.08 11.15
N GLY A 136 5.37 -5.16 12.03
CA GLY A 136 4.08 -4.48 11.87
C GLY A 136 4.21 -2.97 11.97
N ALA A 137 4.92 -2.47 13.00
CA ALA A 137 5.21 -1.04 13.12
C ALA A 137 6.10 -0.53 11.98
N ASP A 138 7.09 -1.32 11.54
CA ASP A 138 7.92 -0.99 10.38
C ASP A 138 7.08 -0.89 9.09
N ALA A 139 6.12 -1.80 8.90
CA ALA A 139 5.23 -1.78 7.75
C ALA A 139 4.35 -0.52 7.74
N ALA A 140 3.83 -0.09 8.89
CA ALA A 140 3.09 1.17 9.03
C ALA A 140 3.95 2.40 8.65
N LYS A 141 5.14 2.52 9.24
CA LYS A 141 6.08 3.62 8.93
C LYS A 141 6.45 3.67 7.45
N THR A 142 6.65 2.49 6.85
CA THR A 142 6.93 2.34 5.42
C THR A 142 5.73 2.81 4.58
N ALA A 143 4.50 2.44 4.98
CA ALA A 143 3.29 2.87 4.29
C ALA A 143 3.15 4.39 4.27
N ILE A 144 3.32 5.02 5.44
CA ILE A 144 3.25 6.48 5.61
C ILE A 144 4.28 7.17 4.70
N GLU A 145 5.53 6.73 4.77
CA GLU A 145 6.60 7.33 3.98
C GLU A 145 6.34 7.19 2.47
N MET A 146 5.90 6.02 2.03
CA MET A 146 5.61 5.75 0.63
C MET A 146 4.44 6.58 0.11
N VAL A 147 3.37 6.78 0.90
CA VAL A 147 2.29 7.70 0.51
C VAL A 147 2.83 9.11 0.28
N ASN A 148 3.67 9.60 1.19
CA ASN A 148 4.25 10.93 1.09
C ASN A 148 5.22 11.06 -0.10
N VAL A 149 6.04 10.04 -0.38
CA VAL A 149 6.86 9.98 -1.59
C VAL A 149 5.99 10.03 -2.85
N MET A 150 4.93 9.22 -2.92
CA MET A 150 4.03 9.19 -4.08
C MET A 150 3.33 10.52 -4.30
N ARG A 151 2.94 11.23 -3.24
CA ARG A 151 2.38 12.58 -3.31
C ARG A 151 3.40 13.60 -3.86
N LEU A 152 4.65 13.53 -3.41
CA LEU A 152 5.74 14.37 -3.94
C LEU A 152 6.02 14.09 -5.42
N LEU A 153 5.87 12.85 -5.88
CA LEU A 153 6.00 12.49 -7.30
C LEU A 153 4.82 13.02 -8.14
N LYS A 154 3.59 12.96 -7.63
CA LYS A 154 2.39 13.45 -8.32
C LYS A 154 2.36 14.98 -8.47
N LYS A 155 2.74 15.73 -7.42
CA LYS A 155 2.67 17.22 -7.40
C LYS A 155 3.45 17.89 -8.54
N GLU A 156 4.52 17.26 -9.03
CA GLU A 156 5.27 17.78 -10.17
C GLU A 156 4.54 17.64 -11.50
N ARG A 157 3.80 16.54 -11.72
CA ARG A 157 3.05 16.36 -12.97
C ARG A 157 1.94 17.40 -13.12
N SER A 158 1.44 17.94 -12.02
CA SER A 158 0.47 19.05 -11.98
C SER A 158 1.10 20.45 -12.05
N GLY A 159 2.43 20.56 -12.02
CA GLY A 159 3.18 21.82 -12.07
C GLY A 159 3.73 22.18 -13.46
N GLU A 160 3.49 21.36 -14.47
CA GLU A 160 3.84 21.65 -15.86
C GLU A 160 2.66 22.40 -16.51
N ALA A 161 2.92 23.64 -16.94
CA ALA A 161 1.94 24.62 -17.39
C ALA A 161 0.95 24.08 -18.46
N PRO A 162 -0.28 24.63 -18.56
CA PRO A 162 -1.17 24.30 -19.67
C PRO A 162 -0.45 24.60 -20.99
N GLN A 163 -0.38 23.59 -21.88
CA GLN A 163 0.13 23.78 -23.23
C GLN A 163 -0.59 24.98 -23.85
N PRO A 164 0.13 25.93 -24.48
CA PRO A 164 -0.53 27.05 -25.14
C PRO A 164 -1.47 26.49 -26.20
N ALA A 165 -2.76 26.76 -26.04
CA ALA A 165 -3.78 26.45 -27.04
C ALA A 165 -3.28 26.96 -28.39
N THR A 166 -3.09 26.05 -29.35
CA THR A 166 -2.74 26.42 -30.71
C THR A 166 -3.79 27.43 -31.19
N PRO A 167 -3.40 28.62 -31.68
CA PRO A 167 -4.37 29.56 -32.19
C PRO A 167 -5.05 28.92 -33.39
N SER A 168 -6.32 28.56 -33.21
CA SER A 168 -7.23 28.19 -34.28
C SER A 168 -7.15 29.29 -35.33
N ARG A 169 -6.54 28.97 -36.48
CA ARG A 169 -6.51 29.85 -37.65
C ARG A 169 -7.96 30.13 -38.03
N ARG A 170 -8.40 31.37 -37.78
CA ARG A 170 -9.52 31.98 -38.48
C ARG A 170 -9.26 31.86 -39.99
N ALA A 171 -9.87 30.87 -40.62
CA ALA A 171 -10.14 30.91 -42.05
C ALA A 171 -11.50 31.58 -42.23
N GLY A 172 -11.47 32.89 -42.47
CA GLY A 172 -12.61 33.54 -43.09
C GLY A 172 -12.82 32.95 -44.48
N ARG A 173 -14.07 32.59 -44.79
CA ARG A 173 -14.62 32.69 -46.14
C ARG A 173 -16.14 32.78 -46.06
N SER A 174 -16.60 34.01 -46.15
CA SER A 174 -17.91 34.38 -46.66
C SER A 174 -18.06 33.82 -48.09
N ALA A 175 -19.16 33.12 -48.36
CA ALA A 175 -19.71 33.01 -49.70
C ALA A 175 -21.22 32.74 -49.59
N ALA A 176 -21.97 33.69 -50.16
CA ALA A 176 -23.41 33.77 -50.20
C ALA A 176 -24.07 32.60 -50.94
N ARG A 177 -25.27 32.25 -50.48
CA ARG A 177 -26.26 31.44 -51.20
C ARG A 177 -26.99 32.34 -52.21
N PRO A 178 -27.31 31.83 -53.41
CA PRO A 178 -28.60 32.16 -53.99
C PRO A 178 -29.45 30.91 -54.18
N LYS A 179 -30.75 31.15 -54.00
CA LYS A 179 -31.85 30.22 -54.21
C LYS A 179 -32.02 29.97 -55.72
N ARG A 180 -32.25 28.72 -56.10
CA ARG A 180 -33.33 28.27 -56.99
C ARG A 180 -33.52 26.78 -56.81
#